data_AF-A0A925ALD5-F1
#
_entry.id   AF-A0A925ALD5-F1
#
_cell.length_a   1.000
_cell.length_b   1.000
_cell.length_c   1.000
_cell.angle_alpha   90.00
_cell.angle_beta   90.00
_cell.angle_gamma   90.00
#
_symmetry.space_group_name_H-M   'P 1'
#
loop_
_entity.id
_entity.type
_entity.pdbx_description
1 polymer ?
#
loop_
_entity_poly.entity_id
_entity_poly.type
_entity_poly.pdbx_seq_one_letter_code
_entity_poly.pdbx_strand_id
1 'polypeptide(L)' 'MPTVLAGEHESAFNQLMDETTEALALAKASPDLDDLAACMAVAVLKMSLAMHFVEQQHAGFGKDVEEKRQRVMQAMQSWH' A
#
# COMPACT_ATOMS: atom_id res chain seq x y z
N MET A 1 -2.18 12.40 3.98
CA MET A 1 -2.84 11.63 2.91
C MET A 1 -2.88 12.48 1.64
N PRO A 2 -2.69 11.90 0.43
CA PRO A 2 -3.08 12.58 -0.81
C PRO A 2 -4.52 13.06 -0.71
N THR A 3 -4.83 14.26 -1.20
CA THR A 3 -6.21 14.82 -1.19
C THR A 3 -7.21 13.93 -1.94
N VAL A 4 -6.72 13.13 -2.88
CA VAL A 4 -7.46 12.09 -3.64
C VAL A 4 -7.93 10.92 -2.78
N LEU A 5 -7.23 10.60 -1.68
CA LEU A 5 -7.64 9.56 -0.73
C LEU A 5 -8.44 10.15 0.44
N ALA A 6 -8.87 11.41 0.39
CA ALA A 6 -9.70 12.01 1.43
C ALA A 6 -11.19 11.73 1.17
N GLY A 7 -11.99 11.62 2.23
CA GLY A 7 -13.43 11.39 2.12
C GLY A 7 -13.79 9.93 1.89
N GLU A 8 -14.62 9.63 0.88
CA GLU A 8 -15.19 8.28 0.69
C GLU A 8 -14.14 7.19 0.40
N HIS A 9 -12.99 7.56 -0.20
CA HIS A 9 -11.91 6.62 -0.49
C HIS A 9 -10.95 6.40 0.69
N GLU A 10 -11.00 7.26 1.72
CA GLU A 10 -10.10 7.19 2.87
C GLU A 10 -10.35 5.94 3.71
N SER A 11 -11.61 5.68 4.03
CA SER A 11 -12.00 4.53 4.84
C SER A 11 -11.67 3.21 4.14
N ALA A 12 -11.94 3.13 2.84
CA ALA A 12 -11.66 1.92 2.06
C ALA A 12 -10.15 1.67 1.92
N PHE A 13 -9.36 2.73 1.73
CA PHE A 13 -7.90 2.62 1.65
C PHE A 13 -7.28 2.25 2.99
N ASN A 14 -7.75 2.84 4.10
CA ASN A 14 -7.29 2.50 5.45
C ASN A 14 -7.62 1.03 5.78
N GLN A 15 -8.85 0.59 5.51
CA GLN A 15 -9.23 -0.80 5.71
C GLN A 15 -8.35 -1.76 4.88
N LEU A 16 -8.07 -1.42 3.61
CA LEU A 16 -7.19 -2.23 2.78
C LEU A 16 -5.76 -2.32 3.34
N MET A 17 -5.23 -1.22 3.86
CA MET A 17 -3.91 -1.16 4.48
C MET A 17 -3.85 -1.98 5.77
N ASP A 18 -4.89 -1.90 6.60
CA ASP A 18 -5.00 -2.65 7.84
C ASP A 18 -5.08 -4.15 7.57
N GLU A 19 -6.00 -4.59 6.69
CA GLU A 19 -6.13 -5.99 6.29
C GLU A 19 -4.83 -6.55 5.69
N THR A 20 -4.12 -5.73 4.91
CA THR A 20 -2.84 -6.13 4.32
C THR A 20 -1.74 -6.26 5.38
N THR A 21 -1.71 -5.35 6.35
CA THR A 21 -0.75 -5.38 7.46
C THR A 21 -1.01 -6.58 8.37
N GLU A 22 -2.27 -6.85 8.70
CA GLU A 22 -2.68 -8.02 9.48
C GLU A 22 -2.34 -9.33 8.76
N ALA A 23 -2.61 -9.43 7.44
CA ALA A 23 -2.28 -10.61 6.66
C ALA A 23 -0.76 -10.88 6.64
N LEU A 24 0.06 -9.83 6.50
CA LEU A 24 1.52 -9.96 6.55
C LEU A 24 2.01 -10.35 7.95
N ALA A 25 1.40 -9.81 9.01
CA ALA A 25 1.74 -10.18 10.38
C ALA A 25 1.38 -11.65 10.66
N LEU A 26 0.21 -12.10 10.21
CA LEU A 26 -0.25 -13.48 10.35
C LEU A 26 0.68 -14.44 9.59
N ALA A 27 1.07 -14.12 8.36
CA ALA A 27 2.01 -14.91 7.57
C ALA A 27 3.40 -15.04 8.23
N LYS A 28 3.85 -14.01 8.95
CA LYS A 28 5.11 -14.07 9.71
C LYS A 28 5.00 -14.90 10.98
N ALA A 29 3.82 -14.95 11.60
CA ALA A 29 3.59 -15.58 12.89
C ALA A 29 3.10 -17.04 12.79
N SER A 30 2.51 -17.42 11.65
CA SER A 30 1.92 -18.74 11.44
C SER A 30 2.87 -19.65 10.66
N PRO A 31 3.36 -20.75 11.26
CA PRO A 31 4.19 -21.74 10.56
C PRO A 31 3.41 -22.56 9.53
N ASP A 32 2.07 -22.50 9.54
CA ASP A 32 1.21 -23.17 8.55
C ASP A 32 1.03 -22.33 7.28
N LEU A 33 1.23 -21.00 7.38
CA LEU A 33 1.27 -20.06 6.26
C LEU A 33 2.73 -19.84 5.84
N ASP A 34 3.41 -20.92 5.47
CA ASP A 34 4.86 -20.96 5.16
C ASP A 34 5.26 -20.22 3.87
N ASP A 35 4.33 -19.47 3.26
CA ASP A 35 4.58 -18.70 2.05
C ASP A 35 4.34 -17.20 2.28
N LEU A 36 5.18 -16.64 3.15
CA LEU A 36 5.27 -15.18 3.36
C LEU A 36 5.43 -14.43 2.02
N ALA A 37 6.11 -15.03 1.04
CA ALA A 37 6.26 -14.47 -0.29
C ALA A 37 4.92 -14.39 -1.04
N ALA A 38 4.08 -15.44 -0.97
CA ALA A 38 2.72 -15.40 -1.51
C ALA A 38 1.84 -14.36 -0.79
N CYS A 39 1.94 -14.24 0.53
CA CYS A 39 1.21 -13.21 1.28
C CYS A 39 1.65 -11.79 0.87
N MET A 40 2.96 -11.56 0.67
CA MET A 40 3.48 -10.31 0.12
C MET A 40 3.02 -10.07 -1.32
N ALA A 41 2.99 -11.09 -2.18
CA ALA A 41 2.52 -10.96 -3.55
C ALA A 41 1.03 -10.55 -3.61
N VAL A 42 0.18 -11.18 -2.79
CA VAL A 42 -1.25 -10.83 -2.70
C VAL A 42 -1.45 -9.41 -2.18
N ALA A 43 -0.71 -9.02 -1.14
CA ALA A 43 -0.71 -7.66 -0.60
C ALA A 43 -0.37 -6.62 -1.67
N VAL A 44 0.72 -6.83 -2.41
CA VAL A 44 1.16 -5.93 -3.48
C VAL A 44 0.14 -5.86 -4.62
N LEU A 45 -0.43 -6.99 -5.02
CA LEU A 45 -1.46 -7.03 -6.07
C LEU A 45 -2.72 -6.25 -5.68
N LYS A 46 -3.19 -6.40 -4.43
CA LYS A 46 -4.35 -5.65 -3.93
C LYS A 46 -4.10 -4.15 -3.92
N MET A 47 -2.94 -3.70 -3.43
CA MET A 47 -2.57 -2.29 -3.45
C MET A 47 -2.44 -1.75 -4.88
N SER A 48 -1.88 -2.55 -5.80
CA SER A 48 -1.75 -2.17 -7.21
C SER A 48 -3.10 -1.99 -7.90
N LEU A 49 -4.06 -2.90 -7.65
CA LEU A 49 -5.44 -2.78 -8.11
C LEU A 49 -6.11 -1.50 -7.59
N ALA A 50 -5.96 -1.20 -6.30
CA ALA A 50 -6.50 0.01 -5.70
C ALA A 50 -5.88 1.28 -6.31
N MET A 51 -4.56 1.31 -6.50
CA MET A 51 -3.89 2.45 -7.17
C MET A 51 -4.38 2.63 -8.60
N HIS A 52 -4.54 1.55 -9.36
CA HIS A 52 -5.02 1.64 -10.75
C HIS A 52 -6.45 2.17 -10.83
N PHE A 53 -7.32 1.74 -9.90
CA PHE A 53 -8.67 2.27 -9.80
C PHE A 53 -8.68 3.78 -9.50
N VAL A 54 -7.82 4.24 -8.60
CA VAL A 54 -7.70 5.66 -8.27
C VAL A 54 -7.15 6.45 -9.46
N GLU A 55 -6.15 5.94 -10.20
CA GLU A 55 -5.62 6.58 -11.40
C GLU A 55 -6.68 6.77 -12.49
N GLN A 56 -7.61 5.82 -12.65
CA GLN A 56 -8.72 5.94 -13.60
C GLN A 56 -9.67 7.10 -13.26
N GLN A 57 -9.84 7.42 -11.96
CA GLN A 57 -10.68 8.52 -11.51
C GLN A 57 -9.91 9.84 -11.37
N HIS A 58 -8.61 9.75 -11.09
CA HIS A 58 -7.72 10.86 -10.81
C HIS A 58 -6.40 10.67 -11.56
N ALA A 59 -6.39 11.08 -12.84
CA ALA A 59 -5.20 11.00 -13.67
C ALA A 59 -4.02 11.76 -13.04
N GLY A 60 -2.85 11.12 -13.01
CA GLY A 60 -1.64 11.65 -12.39
C GLY A 60 -1.41 11.21 -10.94
N PHE A 61 -2.33 10.45 -10.34
CA PHE A 61 -2.18 9.92 -8.99
C PHE A 61 -0.91 9.08 -8.81
N GLY A 62 -0.58 8.22 -9.78
CA GLY A 62 0.63 7.40 -9.76
C GLY A 62 1.92 8.23 -9.73
N LYS A 63 1.94 9.37 -10.44
CA LYS A 63 3.07 10.30 -10.41
C LYS A 63 3.21 10.96 -9.04
N ASP A 64 2.10 11.41 -8.45
CA ASP A 64 2.08 12.00 -7.11
C ASP A 64 2.54 11.01 -6.03
N VAL A 65 2.18 9.74 -6.16
CA VAL A 65 2.63 8.66 -5.27
C VAL A 65 4.13 8.45 -5.41
N GLU A 66 4.66 8.39 -6.64
CA GLU A 66 6.10 8.22 -6.87
C GLU A 66 6.92 9.39 -6.30
N GLU A 67 6.46 10.64 -6.46
CA GLU A 67 7.11 11.81 -5.86
C GLU A 67 7.12 11.78 -4.32
N LYS A 68 6.07 11.21 -3.70
CA LYS A 68 6.04 10.99 -2.24
C LYS A 68 6.96 9.85 -1.83
N ARG A 69 7.00 8.75 -2.60
CA ARG A 69 7.89 7.61 -2.35
C ARG A 69 9.35 8.05 -2.36
N GLN A 70 9.76 8.85 -3.33
CA GLN A 70 11.12 9.39 -3.42
C GLN A 70 11.49 10.23 -2.19
N ARG A 71 10.57 11.08 -1.70
CA ARG A 71 10.78 11.85 -0.46
C ARG A 71 10.97 10.98 0.76
N VAL A 72 10.16 9.92 0.91
CA VAL A 72 10.30 8.95 2.02
C VAL A 72 11.64 8.21 1.91
N MET A 73 12.00 7.73 0.72
CA MET A 73 13.27 7.02 0.50
C MET A 73 14.47 7.91 0.82
N GLN A 74 14.47 9.18 0.40
CA GLN A 74 15.51 10.14 0.76
C GLN A 74 15.59 10.35 2.27
N ALA A 75 14.44 10.52 2.95
CA ALA A 75 14.40 10.66 4.40
C ALA A 75 14.96 9.42 5.11
N MET A 76 14.64 8.21 4.64
CA MET A 76 15.17 6.96 5.18
C MET A 76 16.68 6.83 5.03
N GLN A 77 17.23 7.28 3.89
CA GLN A 77 18.67 7.31 3.65
C GLN A 77 19.40 8.26 4.60
N SER A 78 18.78 9.39 4.95
CA SER A 78 19.34 10.36 5.90
C SER A 78 19.13 10.01 7.38
N TRP A 79 18.33 8.98 7.67
CA TRP A 79 18.07 8.51 9.04
C TRP A 79 19.11 7.47 9.50
N HIS A 80 19.79 6.82 8.56
CA HIS A 80 20.94 5.96 8.83
C HIS A 80 22.24 6.78 8.78
#